data_AF-A0ABD6W512-F1
#
_entry.id   AF-A0ABD6W512-F1
#
_cell.length_a   1.000
_cell.length_b   1.000
_cell.length_c   1.000
_cell.angle_alpha   90.00
_cell.angle_beta   90.00
_cell.angle_gamma   90.00
#
_symmetry.space_group_name_H-M   'P 1'
#
loop_
_entity.id
_entity.type
_entity.pdbx_description
1 polymer ?
#
loop_
_entity_poly.entity_id
_entity_poly.type
_entity_poly.pdbx_seq_one_letter_code
_entity_poly.pdbx_strand_id
1 'polypeptide(L)'
;MVEFSADSWQASSPGLQEGLGDWVEALTDLAQGLESLAGSGNISGAGADAMRAYIREVHVPIVQSLLVCLYTFQTAIGVYWSGYGEVDADGNFRLVNDEFDDHVTQLDTGVELLRGFATDLRGIAARASHLVSLGSAGADAVEGTISEFENMQVVAKTQHETWQAYEATDHGFNQVKNLLGELKSILNNV
;
A
#
# COMPACT_ATOMS: atom_id res chain seq x y z
N MET A 1 11.55 2.88 19.66
CA MET A 1 11.78 1.51 19.15
C MET A 1 10.41 0.95 18.85
N VAL A 2 9.96 1.09 17.61
CA VAL A 2 8.68 0.50 17.18
C VAL A 2 8.98 -0.96 16.91
N GLU A 3 8.42 -1.85 17.75
CA GLU A 3 8.55 -3.29 17.54
C GLU A 3 7.87 -3.66 16.22
N PHE A 4 8.62 -4.28 15.32
CA PHE A 4 8.07 -5.01 14.19
C PHE A 4 7.21 -6.16 14.73
N SER A 5 5.90 -5.95 14.84
CA SER A 5 4.94 -7.05 15.01
C SER A 5 4.38 -7.37 13.63
N ALA A 6 4.73 -8.54 13.12
CA ALA A 6 4.12 -9.13 11.93
C ALA A 6 2.59 -9.24 12.04
N ASP A 7 2.04 -9.14 13.26
CA ASP A 7 0.61 -9.24 13.55
C ASP A 7 -0.17 -7.96 13.17
N SER A 8 0.52 -6.82 12.99
CA SER A 8 -0.13 -5.52 12.77
C SER A 8 -0.88 -5.39 11.44
N TRP A 9 -0.28 -5.85 10.34
CA TRP A 9 -0.93 -5.86 9.02
C TRP A 9 -1.95 -7.00 8.92
N GLN A 10 -1.65 -8.12 9.56
CA GLN A 10 -2.48 -9.32 9.63
C GLN A 10 -3.84 -9.01 10.27
N ALA A 11 -3.84 -8.31 11.41
CA ALA A 11 -5.06 -7.85 12.06
C ALA A 11 -5.86 -6.85 11.22
N SER A 12 -5.18 -6.05 10.41
CA SER A 12 -5.79 -5.01 9.56
C SER A 12 -6.32 -5.55 8.24
N SER A 13 -5.86 -6.73 7.81
CA SER A 13 -6.28 -7.41 6.59
C SER A 13 -6.45 -8.92 6.82
N PRO A 14 -7.44 -9.33 7.64
CA PRO A 14 -7.61 -10.73 8.03
C PRO A 14 -7.87 -11.67 6.84
N GLY A 15 -8.58 -11.20 5.80
CA GLY A 15 -8.82 -12.01 4.59
C GLY A 15 -7.55 -12.26 3.76
N LEU A 16 -6.62 -11.30 3.72
CA LEU A 16 -5.33 -11.49 3.06
C LEU A 16 -4.44 -12.45 3.87
N GLN A 17 -4.45 -12.31 5.19
CA GLN A 17 -3.74 -13.23 6.09
C GLN A 17 -4.26 -14.66 5.93
N GLU A 18 -5.57 -14.86 6.01
CA GLU A 18 -6.23 -16.16 5.85
C GLU A 18 -5.87 -16.79 4.51
N GLY A 19 -6.08 -16.06 3.41
CA GLY A 19 -5.76 -16.56 2.08
C GLY A 19 -4.28 -16.94 1.93
N LEU A 20 -3.34 -16.10 2.40
CA LEU A 20 -1.91 -16.44 2.36
C LEU A 20 -1.56 -17.64 3.24
N GLY A 21 -2.24 -17.81 4.38
CA GLY A 21 -2.14 -18.99 5.23
C GLY A 21 -2.56 -20.26 4.48
N ASP A 22 -3.73 -20.24 3.85
CA ASP A 22 -4.26 -21.36 3.07
C ASP A 22 -3.30 -21.78 1.94
N TRP A 23 -2.72 -20.80 1.24
CA TRP A 23 -1.73 -21.08 0.19
C TRP A 23 -0.46 -21.73 0.74
N VAL A 24 0.03 -21.28 1.90
CA VAL A 24 1.22 -21.85 2.56
C VAL A 24 0.94 -23.28 3.03
N GLU A 25 -0.22 -23.53 3.63
CA GLU A 25 -0.64 -24.87 4.07
C GLU A 25 -0.75 -25.82 2.87
N ALA A 26 -1.48 -25.42 1.83
CA ALA A 26 -1.68 -26.24 0.64
C ALA A 26 -0.35 -26.61 -0.07
N LEU A 27 0.59 -25.68 -0.17
CA LEU A 27 1.90 -25.95 -0.77
C LEU A 27 2.80 -26.79 0.14
N THR A 28 2.69 -26.63 1.46
CA THR A 28 3.41 -27.47 2.42
C THR A 28 2.93 -28.93 2.33
N ASP A 29 1.62 -29.13 2.30
CA ASP A 29 1.00 -30.45 2.12
C ASP A 29 1.38 -31.09 0.78
N LEU A 30 1.37 -30.29 -0.30
CA LEU A 30 1.82 -30.75 -1.61
C LEU A 30 3.29 -31.17 -1.59
N ALA A 31 4.18 -30.37 -0.99
CA ALA A 31 5.59 -30.70 -0.87
C ALA A 31 5.80 -32.03 -0.12
N GLN A 32 5.13 -32.20 1.03
CA GLN A 32 5.19 -33.43 1.82
C GLN A 32 4.63 -34.64 1.05
N GLY A 33 3.52 -34.45 0.33
CA GLY A 33 2.91 -35.48 -0.51
C GLY A 33 3.84 -35.93 -1.64
N LEU A 34 4.50 -34.99 -2.31
CA LEU A 34 5.48 -35.26 -3.37
C LEU A 34 6.72 -35.97 -2.82
N GLU A 35 7.25 -35.55 -1.68
CA GLU A 35 8.38 -36.23 -1.03
C GLU A 35 8.03 -37.66 -0.61
N SER A 36 6.84 -37.86 -0.02
CA SER A 36 6.34 -39.19 0.34
C SER A 36 6.17 -40.09 -0.88
N LEU A 37 5.56 -39.58 -1.95
CA LEU A 37 5.42 -40.30 -3.21
C LEU A 37 6.78 -40.67 -3.81
N ALA A 38 7.72 -39.72 -3.82
CA ALA A 38 9.08 -39.94 -4.28
C ALA A 38 9.88 -40.90 -3.39
N GLY A 39 9.57 -40.98 -2.11
CA GLY A 39 10.17 -41.89 -1.14
C GLY A 39 9.55 -43.28 -1.13
N SER A 40 8.36 -43.46 -1.72
CA SER A 40 7.61 -44.70 -1.68
C SER A 40 8.34 -45.86 -2.36
N GLY A 41 8.40 -46.99 -1.66
CA GLY A 41 8.83 -48.28 -2.22
C GLY A 41 7.68 -49.14 -2.74
N ASN A 42 6.44 -48.65 -2.65
CA ASN A 42 5.24 -49.43 -2.99
C ASN A 42 5.06 -49.61 -4.51
N ILE A 43 5.73 -48.79 -5.32
CA ILE A 43 5.76 -48.88 -6.79
C ILE A 43 7.21 -49.10 -7.19
N SER A 44 7.49 -50.14 -7.96
CA SER A 44 8.85 -50.60 -8.27
C SER A 44 9.08 -50.83 -9.76
N GLY A 45 10.35 -50.91 -10.15
CA GLY A 45 10.80 -51.05 -11.54
C GLY A 45 11.32 -49.73 -12.12
N ALA A 46 12.01 -49.82 -13.26
CA ALA A 46 12.75 -48.69 -13.85
C ALA A 46 11.87 -47.46 -14.16
N GLY A 47 10.61 -47.65 -14.56
CA GLY A 47 9.67 -46.54 -14.75
C GLY A 47 9.30 -45.84 -13.44
N ALA A 48 9.13 -46.61 -12.36
CA ALA A 48 8.85 -46.06 -11.03
C ALA A 48 10.08 -45.35 -10.43
N ASP A 49 11.29 -45.82 -10.71
CA ASP A 49 12.53 -45.12 -10.38
C ASP A 49 12.61 -43.77 -11.10
N ALA A 50 12.35 -43.75 -12.42
CA ALA A 50 12.38 -42.53 -13.21
C ALA A 50 11.32 -41.49 -12.78
N MET A 51 10.10 -41.94 -12.45
CA MET A 51 9.06 -41.06 -11.92
C MET A 51 9.47 -40.43 -10.58
N ARG A 52 10.02 -41.21 -9.66
CA ARG A 52 10.48 -40.71 -8.35
C ARG A 52 11.64 -39.73 -8.50
N ALA A 53 12.57 -40.00 -9.41
CA ALA A 53 13.65 -39.07 -9.75
C ALA A 53 13.08 -37.74 -10.28
N TYR A 54 12.18 -37.79 -11.26
CA TYR A 54 11.55 -36.59 -11.80
C TYR A 54 10.80 -35.76 -10.74
N ILE A 55 10.04 -36.41 -9.86
CA ILE A 55 9.37 -35.70 -8.75
C ILE A 55 10.38 -34.97 -7.86
N ARG A 56 11.50 -35.60 -7.50
CA ARG A 56 12.54 -35.00 -6.64
C ARG A 56 13.30 -33.89 -7.32
N GLU A 57 13.59 -34.06 -8.61
CA GLU A 57 14.45 -33.14 -9.37
C GLU A 57 13.67 -31.94 -9.92
N VAL A 58 12.35 -32.08 -10.10
CA VAL A 58 11.51 -31.06 -10.76
C VAL A 58 10.39 -30.57 -9.85
N HIS A 59 9.47 -31.44 -9.46
CA HIS A 59 8.24 -30.98 -8.78
C HIS A 59 8.49 -30.46 -7.37
N VAL A 60 9.31 -31.16 -6.58
CA VAL A 60 9.65 -30.73 -5.21
C VAL A 60 10.33 -29.34 -5.22
N PRO A 61 11.37 -29.09 -6.05
CA PRO A 61 11.96 -27.76 -6.16
C PRO A 61 10.98 -26.66 -6.57
N ILE A 62 10.07 -26.91 -7.52
CA ILE A 62 9.06 -25.91 -7.94
C ILE A 62 8.16 -25.51 -6.78
N VAL A 63 7.67 -26.49 -6.01
CA VAL A 63 6.79 -26.22 -4.86
C VAL A 63 7.54 -25.49 -3.75
N GLN A 64 8.80 -25.86 -3.49
CA GLN A 64 9.65 -25.15 -2.53
C GLN A 64 9.92 -23.69 -2.96
N SER A 65 10.17 -23.44 -4.25
CA SER A 65 10.31 -22.07 -4.77
C SER A 65 9.03 -21.24 -4.63
N LEU A 66 7.86 -21.85 -4.82
CA LEU A 66 6.56 -21.19 -4.57
C LEU A 66 6.39 -20.80 -3.09
N LEU A 67 6.76 -21.69 -2.16
CA LEU A 67 6.73 -21.39 -0.72
C LEU A 67 7.65 -20.21 -0.38
N VAL A 68 8.88 -20.21 -0.89
CA VAL A 68 9.82 -19.09 -0.69
C VAL A 68 9.25 -17.77 -1.24
N CYS A 69 8.60 -17.82 -2.40
CA CYS A 69 7.94 -16.65 -2.98
C CYS A 69 6.82 -16.11 -2.07
N LEU A 70 5.99 -16.99 -1.50
CA LEU A 70 4.90 -16.58 -0.60
C LEU A 70 5.40 -15.97 0.71
N TYR A 71 6.41 -16.57 1.34
CA TYR A 71 7.01 -16.00 2.56
C TYR A 71 7.68 -14.65 2.29
N THR A 72 8.35 -14.52 1.14
CA THR A 72 8.96 -13.25 0.72
C THR A 72 7.89 -12.18 0.49
N PHE A 73 6.75 -12.56 -0.11
CA PHE A 73 5.61 -11.67 -0.31
C PHE A 73 4.96 -11.23 1.01
N GLN A 74 4.73 -12.16 1.94
CA GLN A 74 4.25 -11.85 3.29
C GLN A 74 5.19 -10.88 4.01
N THR A 75 6.50 -11.08 3.88
CA THR A 75 7.51 -10.18 4.46
C THR A 75 7.43 -8.79 3.83
N ALA A 76 7.32 -8.71 2.50
CA ALA A 76 7.20 -7.44 1.77
C ALA A 76 5.94 -6.67 2.19
N ILE A 77 4.80 -7.36 2.38
CA ILE A 77 3.58 -6.73 2.91
C ILE A 77 3.83 -6.20 4.32
N GLY A 78 4.49 -6.97 5.19
CA GLY A 78 4.80 -6.52 6.55
C GLY A 78 5.69 -5.27 6.58
N VAL A 79 6.69 -5.20 5.71
CA VAL A 79 7.56 -4.03 5.56
C VAL A 79 6.79 -2.83 5.01
N TYR A 80 5.95 -3.04 3.98
CA TYR A 80 5.08 -2.01 3.43
C TYR A 80 4.12 -1.46 4.50
N TRP A 81 3.45 -2.33 5.24
CA TRP A 81 2.51 -1.90 6.27
C TRP A 81 3.21 -1.15 7.41
N SER A 82 4.34 -1.68 7.89
CA SER A 82 5.08 -1.07 9.00
C SER A 82 5.61 0.31 8.64
N GLY A 83 6.04 0.53 7.40
CA GLY A 83 6.52 1.83 6.96
C GLY A 83 5.39 2.83 6.71
N TYR A 84 4.19 2.35 6.34
CA TYR A 84 3.04 3.23 6.12
C TYR A 84 2.59 3.96 7.39
N GLY A 85 2.86 3.42 8.58
CA GLY A 85 2.64 4.12 9.85
C GLY A 85 3.44 5.43 10.01
N GLU A 86 4.50 5.63 9.23
CA GLU A 86 5.23 6.92 9.18
C GLU A 86 4.59 7.92 8.19
N VAL A 87 3.75 7.44 7.27
CA VAL A 87 2.99 8.24 6.30
C VAL A 87 1.64 8.68 6.86
N ASP A 88 0.99 7.78 7.61
CA ASP A 88 -0.28 8.03 8.30
C ASP A 88 -0.20 7.54 9.75
N ALA A 89 0.37 8.37 10.61
CA ALA A 89 0.57 8.07 12.04
C ALA A 89 -0.76 7.88 12.80
N ASP A 90 -1.85 8.48 12.32
CA ASP A 90 -3.15 8.45 12.97
C ASP A 90 -4.08 7.34 12.41
N GLY A 91 -3.69 6.66 11.33
CA GLY A 91 -4.42 5.54 10.72
C GLY A 91 -5.78 5.89 10.09
N ASN A 92 -6.07 7.19 9.96
CA ASN A 92 -7.35 7.72 9.48
C ASN A 92 -7.29 8.11 7.99
N PHE A 93 -6.10 8.12 7.40
CA PHE A 93 -5.90 8.47 6.00
C PHE A 93 -6.15 7.23 5.12
N ARG A 94 -7.26 7.27 4.38
CA ARG A 94 -7.71 6.15 3.52
C ARG A 94 -8.07 6.58 2.11
N LEU A 95 -7.48 7.68 1.63
CA LEU A 95 -7.76 8.16 0.28
C LEU A 95 -6.86 7.43 -0.71
N VAL A 96 -7.46 6.93 -1.78
CA VAL A 96 -6.72 6.39 -2.93
C VAL A 96 -6.10 7.58 -3.69
N ASN A 97 -5.00 7.37 -4.42
CA ASN A 97 -4.16 8.47 -4.93
C ASN A 97 -4.97 9.49 -5.74
N ASP A 98 -5.81 9.00 -6.66
CA ASP A 98 -6.69 9.82 -7.49
C ASP A 98 -7.69 10.67 -6.66
N GLU A 99 -8.26 10.11 -5.59
CA GLU A 99 -9.19 10.84 -4.71
C GLU A 99 -8.48 11.91 -3.88
N PHE A 100 -7.20 11.69 -3.56
CA PHE A 100 -6.38 12.66 -2.86
C PHE A 100 -6.01 13.85 -3.76
N ASP A 101 -5.64 13.59 -5.02
CA ASP A 101 -5.36 14.62 -6.01
C ASP A 101 -6.59 15.51 -6.27
N ASP A 102 -7.77 14.88 -6.38
CA ASP A 102 -9.04 15.59 -6.49
C ASP A 102 -9.30 16.46 -5.25
N HIS A 103 -9.00 15.95 -4.05
CA HIS A 103 -9.16 16.70 -2.80
C HIS A 103 -8.25 17.94 -2.74
N VAL A 104 -6.97 17.81 -3.10
CA VAL A 104 -6.03 18.94 -3.16
C VAL A 104 -6.51 19.98 -4.18
N THR A 105 -6.99 19.54 -5.34
CA THR A 105 -7.51 20.44 -6.39
C THR A 105 -8.75 21.21 -5.91
N GLN A 106 -9.65 20.55 -5.18
CA GLN A 106 -10.84 21.19 -4.60
C GLN A 106 -10.47 22.20 -3.51
N LEU A 107 -9.48 21.90 -2.67
CA LEU A 107 -8.96 22.83 -1.65
C LEU A 107 -8.37 24.08 -2.31
N ASP A 108 -7.54 23.92 -3.34
CA ASP A 108 -6.94 25.03 -4.08
C ASP A 108 -8.02 25.94 -4.68
N THR A 109 -9.03 25.35 -5.32
CA THR A 109 -10.18 26.08 -5.88
C THR A 109 -10.96 26.83 -4.80
N GLY A 110 -11.18 26.20 -3.64
CA GLY A 110 -11.88 26.81 -2.51
C GLY A 110 -11.16 28.03 -1.94
N VAL A 111 -9.83 27.96 -1.78
CA VAL A 111 -8.99 29.08 -1.33
C VAL A 111 -9.09 30.26 -2.29
N GLU A 112 -9.01 30.01 -3.60
CA GLU A 112 -9.12 31.06 -4.62
C GLU A 112 -10.49 31.75 -4.59
N LEU A 113 -11.58 30.98 -4.46
CA LEU A 113 -12.93 31.51 -4.32
C LEU A 113 -13.08 32.42 -3.08
N LEU A 114 -12.57 31.96 -1.93
CA LEU A 114 -12.62 32.74 -0.69
C LEU A 114 -11.82 34.04 -0.79
N ARG A 115 -10.65 34.03 -1.44
CA ARG A 115 -9.86 35.24 -1.71
C ARG A 115 -10.59 36.23 -2.62
N GLY A 116 -11.29 35.74 -3.64
CA GLY A 116 -12.15 36.56 -4.49
C GLY A 116 -13.26 37.22 -3.67
N PHE A 117 -13.95 36.44 -2.84
CA PHE A 117 -15.01 36.94 -1.97
C PHE A 117 -14.52 37.99 -0.95
N ALA A 118 -13.36 37.77 -0.33
CA ALA A 118 -12.74 38.74 0.58
C ALA A 118 -12.45 40.09 -0.13
N THR A 119 -11.99 40.02 -1.38
CA THR A 119 -11.70 41.18 -2.21
C THR A 119 -12.98 41.97 -2.53
N ASP A 120 -14.06 41.27 -2.88
CA ASP A 120 -15.36 41.89 -3.13
C ASP A 120 -15.92 42.57 -1.88
N LEU A 121 -15.87 41.91 -0.71
CA LEU A 121 -16.31 42.49 0.56
C LEU A 121 -15.57 43.79 0.89
N ARG A 122 -14.25 43.82 0.71
CA ARG A 122 -13.46 45.05 0.90
C ARG A 122 -13.84 46.14 -0.09
N GLY A 123 -14.06 45.77 -1.36
CA GLY A 123 -14.51 46.71 -2.39
C GLY A 123 -15.86 47.34 -2.05
N ILE A 124 -16.82 46.54 -1.56
CA ILE A 124 -18.12 47.02 -1.09
C ILE A 124 -17.96 47.93 0.13
N ALA A 125 -17.17 47.52 1.14
CA ALA A 125 -16.92 48.31 2.33
C ALA A 125 -16.30 49.68 1.99
N ALA A 126 -15.30 49.71 1.10
CA ALA A 126 -14.67 50.94 0.64
C ALA A 126 -15.67 51.85 -0.08
N ARG A 127 -16.53 51.29 -0.97
CA ARG A 127 -17.56 52.07 -1.68
C ARG A 127 -18.62 52.62 -0.74
N ALA A 128 -19.05 51.87 0.27
CA ALA A 128 -20.08 52.27 1.22
C ALA A 128 -19.55 53.13 2.38
N SER A 129 -18.22 53.23 2.55
CA SER A 129 -17.57 53.95 3.67
C SER A 129 -18.01 55.40 3.85
N HIS A 130 -18.40 56.08 2.77
CA HIS A 130 -18.92 57.45 2.79
C HIS A 130 -20.38 57.56 3.26
N LEU A 131 -21.12 56.45 3.27
CA LEU A 131 -22.52 56.37 3.69
C LEU A 131 -22.65 55.81 5.11
N VAL A 132 -21.87 54.78 5.42
CA VAL A 132 -21.87 54.11 6.72
C VAL A 132 -20.53 53.44 6.95
N SER A 133 -20.02 53.49 8.18
CA SER A 133 -18.83 52.73 8.56
C SER A 133 -19.20 51.25 8.67
N LEU A 134 -18.90 50.49 7.62
CA LEU A 134 -18.92 49.03 7.68
C LEU A 134 -17.59 48.60 8.34
N GLY A 135 -17.66 48.07 9.56
CA GLY A 135 -16.48 47.58 10.28
C GLY A 135 -15.78 46.43 9.57
N SER A 136 -14.52 46.15 9.94
CA SER A 136 -13.68 45.12 9.30
C SER A 136 -14.06 43.68 9.64
N ALA A 137 -14.92 43.46 10.64
CA ALA A 137 -15.21 42.13 11.19
C ALA A 137 -15.59 41.06 10.17
N GLY A 138 -16.31 41.42 9.09
CA GLY A 138 -16.65 40.48 8.02
C GLY A 138 -15.48 40.13 7.11
N ALA A 139 -14.60 41.09 6.79
CA ALA A 139 -13.40 40.84 6.01
C ALA A 139 -12.35 40.05 6.83
N ASP A 140 -12.20 40.39 8.11
CA ASP A 140 -11.29 39.73 9.04
C ASP A 140 -11.69 38.26 9.27
N ALA A 141 -13.00 37.98 9.36
CA ALA A 141 -13.51 36.60 9.46
C ALA A 141 -13.21 35.76 8.21
N VAL A 142 -13.37 36.34 7.01
CA VAL A 142 -13.04 35.65 5.76
C VAL A 142 -11.52 35.42 5.63
N GLU A 143 -10.69 36.37 6.06
CA GLU A 143 -9.24 36.14 6.13
C GLU A 143 -8.86 35.02 7.10
N GLY A 144 -9.51 34.96 8.27
CA GLY A 144 -9.33 33.85 9.20
C GLY A 144 -9.62 32.50 8.55
N THR A 145 -10.74 32.39 7.84
CA THR A 145 -11.10 31.17 7.08
C THR A 145 -10.10 30.88 5.96
N ILE A 146 -9.63 31.89 5.22
CA ILE A 146 -8.60 31.70 4.18
C ILE A 146 -7.33 31.10 4.80
N SER A 147 -6.87 31.63 5.94
CA SER A 147 -5.69 31.11 6.63
C SER A 147 -5.89 29.66 7.13
N GLU A 148 -7.09 29.30 7.59
CA GLU A 148 -7.41 27.91 7.95
C GLU A 148 -7.35 26.97 6.74
N PHE A 149 -7.89 27.38 5.58
CA PHE A 149 -7.81 26.59 4.35
C PHE A 149 -6.39 26.51 3.78
N GLU A 150 -5.60 27.58 3.87
CA GLU A 150 -4.18 27.56 3.50
C GLU A 150 -3.40 26.58 4.39
N ASN A 151 -3.68 26.53 5.69
CA ASN A 151 -3.09 25.55 6.58
C ASN A 151 -3.49 24.11 6.19
N MET A 152 -4.77 23.88 5.84
CA MET A 152 -5.23 22.58 5.35
C MET A 152 -4.53 22.20 4.04
N GLN A 153 -4.35 23.15 3.12
CA GLN A 153 -3.63 22.94 1.87
C GLN A 153 -2.17 22.54 2.12
N VAL A 154 -1.49 23.18 3.06
CA VAL A 154 -0.11 22.82 3.44
C VAL A 154 -0.06 21.41 4.01
N VAL A 155 -0.94 21.06 4.94
CA VAL A 155 -1.00 19.71 5.52
C VAL A 155 -1.25 18.65 4.45
N ALA A 156 -2.22 18.88 3.56
CA ALA A 156 -2.52 17.96 2.47
C ALA A 156 -1.32 17.79 1.52
N LYS A 157 -0.65 18.87 1.12
CA LYS A 157 0.54 18.80 0.27
C LYS A 157 1.68 18.05 0.94
N THR A 158 1.97 18.32 2.20
CA THR A 158 3.02 17.61 2.94
C THR A 158 2.71 16.11 3.08
N GLN A 159 1.45 15.75 3.35
CA GLN A 159 1.04 14.35 3.41
C GLN A 159 1.18 13.66 2.05
N HIS A 160 0.83 14.34 0.96
CA HIS A 160 1.02 13.84 -0.39
C HIS A 160 2.48 13.56 -0.73
N GLU A 161 3.36 14.54 -0.46
CA GLU A 161 4.79 14.42 -0.73
C GLU A 161 5.41 13.27 0.08
N THR A 162 4.99 13.12 1.33
CA THR A 162 5.42 12.02 2.21
C THR A 162 4.96 10.67 1.67
N TRP A 163 3.70 10.59 1.22
CA TRP A 163 3.17 9.38 0.61
C TRP A 163 3.89 9.03 -0.71
N GLN A 164 4.08 10.00 -1.61
CA GLN A 164 4.80 9.76 -2.87
C GLN A 164 6.25 9.31 -2.63
N ALA A 165 6.94 9.93 -1.67
CA ALA A 165 8.31 9.53 -1.32
C ALA A 165 8.36 8.11 -0.77
N TYR A 166 7.35 7.73 0.02
CA TYR A 166 7.20 6.38 0.52
C TYR A 166 6.98 5.37 -0.62
N GLU A 167 5.97 5.59 -1.47
CA GLU A 167 5.63 4.70 -2.61
C GLU A 167 6.76 4.59 -3.65
N ALA A 168 7.64 5.58 -3.74
CA ALA A 168 8.82 5.52 -4.61
C ALA A 168 9.91 4.53 -4.11
N THR A 169 9.79 4.05 -2.87
CA THR A 169 10.72 3.10 -2.27
C THR A 169 10.30 1.66 -2.56
N ASP A 170 11.26 0.77 -2.83
CA ASP A 170 10.95 -0.65 -2.94
C ASP A 170 10.88 -1.30 -1.56
N HIS A 171 9.68 -1.75 -1.18
CA HIS A 171 9.42 -2.43 0.09
C HIS A 171 9.67 -3.95 0.05
N GLY A 172 10.50 -4.41 -0.90
CA GLY A 172 10.83 -5.82 -1.11
C GLY A 172 9.99 -6.50 -2.20
N PHE A 173 9.09 -5.77 -2.87
CA PHE A 173 8.28 -6.32 -3.94
C PHE A 173 9.09 -6.64 -5.20
N ASN A 174 10.22 -5.98 -5.45
CA ASN A 174 11.10 -6.41 -6.54
C ASN A 174 11.70 -7.79 -6.29
N GLN A 175 12.00 -8.15 -5.04
CA GLN A 175 12.47 -9.49 -4.71
C GLN A 175 11.41 -10.55 -5.03
N VAL A 176 10.14 -10.28 -4.70
CA VAL A 176 9.01 -11.14 -5.07
C VAL A 176 8.91 -11.30 -6.60
N LYS A 177 9.01 -10.19 -7.35
CA LYS A 177 9.00 -10.21 -8.83
C LYS A 177 10.13 -11.04 -9.41
N ASN A 178 11.33 -10.93 -8.84
CA ASN A 178 12.50 -11.70 -9.26
C ASN A 178 12.29 -13.20 -9.04
N LEU A 179 11.82 -13.60 -7.85
CA LEU A 179 11.50 -15.00 -7.54
C LEU A 179 10.42 -15.58 -8.48
N LEU A 180 9.38 -14.80 -8.80
CA LEU A 180 8.37 -15.19 -9.79
C LEU A 180 8.97 -15.33 -11.20
N GLY A 181 9.91 -14.46 -11.56
CA GLY A 181 10.65 -14.56 -12.82
C GLY A 181 11.50 -15.83 -12.90
N GLU A 182 12.21 -16.16 -11.83
CA GLU A 182 12.98 -17.40 -11.70
C GLU A 182 12.09 -18.63 -11.79
N LEU A 183 10.96 -18.65 -11.07
CA LEU A 183 9.99 -19.75 -11.13
C LEU A 183 9.45 -19.96 -12.56
N LYS A 184 9.10 -18.86 -13.26
CA LYS A 184 8.66 -18.94 -14.67
C LYS A 184 9.75 -19.51 -15.57
N SER A 185 11.01 -19.14 -15.32
CA SER A 185 12.15 -19.71 -16.06
C SER A 185 12.27 -21.21 -15.82
N ILE A 186 12.15 -21.67 -14.57
CA ILE A 186 12.17 -23.10 -14.24
C ILE A 186 11.05 -23.83 -14.99
N LEU A 187 9.81 -23.33 -14.91
CA LEU A 187 8.65 -23.94 -15.58
C LEU A 187 8.79 -24.03 -17.11
N ASN A 188 9.49 -23.08 -17.73
CA ASN A 188 9.72 -23.08 -19.18
C ASN A 188 10.88 -24.00 -19.63
N ASN A 189 11.71 -24.46 -18.69
CA ASN A 189 12.89 -25.29 -18.96
C ASN A 189 12.70 -26.76 -18.53
N VAL A 190 11.47 -27.15 -18.16
CA VAL A 190 11.06 -28.48 -17.69
C VAL A 190 10.25 -29.21 -18.75
#